data_AF-A0A2I9EA09-F1
#
_entry.id   AF-A0A2I9EA09-F1
#
_cell.length_a   1.000
_cell.length_b   1.000
_cell.length_c   1.000
_cell.angle_alpha   90.00
_cell.angle_beta   90.00
_cell.angle_gamma   90.00
#
_symmetry.space_group_name_H-M   'P 1'
#
loop_
_entity.id
_entity.type
_entity.pdbx_description
1 polymer ?
#
loop_
_entity_poly.entity_id
_entity_poly.type
_entity_poly.pdbx_seq_one_letter_code
_entity_poly.pdbx_strand_id
1 'polypeptide(L)'
;MNVSMLLVSALLVLCTIIPFVILNKSGKGDLKLMSKEIKNIMVQTKLKFDLKESWGNSFIGLDSNNKKLIFSKVFDGVVALENIDLNEVSNVKIVKKTYELRPKNKKETVLEKLDLEIGFLDHDKPTKALNFYDINSIYMEDYELVRAEKWNTAITGVLKTNIKRDQVA
;
A
#
# COMPACT_ATOMS: atom_id res chain seq x y z
N MET A 1 -39.57 22.39 28.97
CA MET A 1 -38.66 22.59 27.81
C MET A 1 -39.53 22.70 26.58
N ASN A 2 -39.45 23.80 25.83
CA ASN A 2 -40.34 24.02 24.69
C ASN A 2 -40.05 22.99 23.60
N VAL A 3 -41.08 22.45 22.96
CA VAL A 3 -40.95 21.46 21.88
C VAL A 3 -40.02 21.97 20.76
N SER A 4 -40.07 23.28 20.49
CA SER A 4 -39.15 23.96 19.58
C SER A 4 -37.68 23.84 19.99
N MET A 5 -37.38 23.96 21.28
CA MET A 5 -36.02 23.82 21.81
C MET A 5 -35.52 22.39 21.70
N LEU A 6 -36.38 21.40 21.97
CA LEU A 6 -36.09 19.97 21.78
C LEU A 6 -35.77 19.65 20.32
N LEU A 7 -36.55 20.19 19.38
CA LEU A 7 -36.36 19.99 17.94
C LEU A 7 -35.03 20.57 17.46
N VAL A 8 -34.70 21.80 17.87
CA VAL A 8 -33.44 22.46 17.51
C VAL A 8 -32.24 21.70 18.09
N SER A 9 -32.32 21.28 19.35
CA SER A 9 -31.25 20.49 19.98
C SER A 9 -31.05 19.14 19.28
N ALA A 10 -32.12 18.44 18.92
CA ALA A 10 -32.03 17.18 18.18
C ALA A 10 -31.41 17.37 16.79
N LEU A 11 -31.76 18.44 16.07
CA LEU A 11 -31.20 18.74 14.75
C LEU A 11 -29.69 19.01 14.83
N LEU A 12 -29.24 19.77 15.82
CA LEU A 12 -27.82 20.07 16.03
C LEU A 12 -27.00 18.81 16.35
N VAL A 13 -27.56 17.90 17.15
CA VAL A 13 -26.92 16.60 17.44
C VAL A 13 -26.82 15.74 16.17
N LEU A 14 -27.87 15.71 15.34
CA LEU A 14 -27.83 14.96 14.07
C LEU A 14 -26.82 15.56 13.09
N CYS A 15 -26.79 16.88 12.92
CA CYS A 15 -25.84 17.57 12.03
C CYS A 15 -24.37 17.34 12.42
N THR A 16 -24.09 17.11 13.70
CA THR A 16 -22.74 16.81 14.18
C THR A 16 -22.41 15.33 14.07
N ILE A 17 -23.32 14.41 14.39
CA ILE A 17 -23.06 12.96 14.38
C ILE A 17 -23.03 12.38 12.96
N ILE A 18 -23.91 12.82 12.06
CA ILE A 18 -24.05 12.26 10.71
C ILE A 18 -22.71 12.29 9.93
N PRO A 19 -21.97 13.42 9.86
CA PRO A 19 -20.67 13.47 9.20
C PRO A 19 -19.68 12.43 9.77
N PHE A 20 -19.60 12.27 11.08
CA PHE A 20 -18.72 11.26 11.70
C PHE A 20 -19.11 9.84 11.31
N VAL A 21 -20.40 9.52 11.27
CA VAL A 21 -20.87 8.18 10.89
C VAL A 21 -20.57 7.88 9.41
N ILE A 22 -20.74 8.87 8.52
CA ILE A 22 -20.45 8.75 7.08
C ILE A 22 -18.95 8.52 6.85
N LEU A 23 -18.10 9.36 7.45
CA LEU A 23 -16.64 9.26 7.32
C LEU A 23 -16.11 7.91 7.82
N ASN A 24 -16.64 7.41 8.94
CA ASN A 24 -16.20 6.14 9.52
C ASN A 24 -16.64 4.90 8.71
N LYS A 25 -17.64 5.03 7.83
CA LYS A 25 -18.04 3.97 6.90
C LYS A 25 -17.18 3.92 5.64
N SER A 26 -16.65 5.07 5.19
CA SER A 26 -15.87 5.17 3.94
C SER A 26 -14.63 4.25 3.96
N GLY A 27 -13.81 4.32 5.01
CA GLY A 27 -12.58 3.50 5.09
C GLY A 27 -12.82 1.99 5.24
N LYS A 28 -13.98 1.58 5.78
CA LYS A 28 -14.35 0.15 5.88
C LYS A 28 -14.78 -0.43 4.53
N GLY A 29 -15.28 0.42 3.63
CA GLY A 29 -15.61 0.04 2.26
C GLY A 29 -14.37 -0.39 1.48
N ASP A 30 -13.32 0.44 1.53
CA ASP A 30 -12.07 0.24 0.80
C ASP A 30 -11.37 -1.08 1.17
N LEU A 31 -11.26 -1.37 2.47
CA LEU A 31 -10.70 -2.64 2.95
C LEU A 31 -11.50 -3.86 2.47
N LYS A 32 -12.83 -3.75 2.46
CA LYS A 32 -13.70 -4.83 1.95
C LYS A 32 -13.54 -5.00 0.45
N LEU A 33 -13.46 -3.90 -0.29
CA LEU A 33 -13.33 -3.88 -1.74
C LEU A 33 -11.98 -4.50 -2.15
N MET A 34 -10.88 -4.06 -1.53
CA MET A 34 -9.56 -4.66 -1.71
C MET A 34 -9.53 -6.14 -1.34
N SER A 35 -10.06 -6.52 -0.17
CA SER A 35 -10.04 -7.92 0.27
C SER A 35 -10.82 -8.83 -0.69
N LYS A 36 -11.93 -8.34 -1.25
CA LYS A 36 -12.71 -9.08 -2.25
C LYS A 36 -11.88 -9.28 -3.52
N GLU A 37 -11.22 -8.23 -4.01
CA GLU A 37 -10.44 -8.30 -5.24
C GLU A 37 -9.22 -9.24 -5.09
N ILE A 38 -8.49 -9.13 -3.98
CA ILE A 38 -7.39 -10.03 -3.65
C ILE A 38 -7.86 -11.49 -3.58
N LYS A 39 -9.02 -11.76 -2.96
CA LYS A 39 -9.58 -13.12 -2.92
C LYS A 39 -9.95 -13.64 -4.31
N ASN A 40 -10.54 -12.80 -5.17
CA ASN A 40 -10.88 -13.17 -6.53
C ASN A 40 -9.62 -13.60 -7.31
N ILE A 41 -8.55 -12.81 -7.22
CA ILE A 41 -7.28 -13.11 -7.87
C ILE A 41 -6.71 -14.41 -7.32
N MET A 42 -6.66 -14.59 -6.00
CA MET A 42 -6.16 -15.82 -5.38
C MET A 42 -6.90 -17.07 -5.88
N VAL A 43 -8.22 -17.00 -6.05
CA VAL A 43 -9.03 -18.11 -6.58
C VAL A 43 -8.76 -18.35 -8.06
N GLN A 44 -8.76 -17.30 -8.88
CA GLN A 44 -8.57 -17.40 -10.34
C GLN A 44 -7.17 -17.89 -10.72
N THR A 45 -6.15 -17.41 -10.01
CA THR A 45 -4.73 -17.65 -10.32
C THR A 45 -4.12 -18.75 -9.44
N LYS A 46 -4.89 -19.33 -8.52
CA LYS A 46 -4.46 -20.34 -7.54
C LYS A 46 -3.24 -19.90 -6.70
N LEU A 47 -3.06 -18.60 -6.49
CA LEU A 47 -1.97 -18.05 -5.70
C LEU A 47 -2.10 -18.40 -4.22
N LYS A 48 -0.96 -18.68 -3.59
CA LYS A 48 -0.83 -18.87 -2.14
C LYS A 48 0.31 -17.99 -1.64
N PHE A 49 -0.05 -16.94 -0.91
CA PHE A 49 0.95 -16.04 -0.35
C PHE A 49 1.66 -16.68 0.84
N ASP A 50 2.98 -16.82 0.73
CA ASP A 50 3.85 -17.22 1.85
C ASP A 50 4.03 -16.04 2.82
N LEU A 51 4.09 -14.83 2.27
CA LEU A 51 4.17 -13.59 3.02
C LEU A 51 3.08 -12.64 2.51
N LYS A 52 2.33 -12.05 3.43
CA LYS A 52 1.32 -11.03 3.11
C LYS A 52 1.21 -10.02 4.22
N GLU A 53 0.82 -8.80 3.87
CA GLU A 53 0.63 -7.71 4.80
C GLU A 53 -0.44 -6.74 4.29
N SER A 54 -1.13 -6.06 5.20
CA SER A 54 -2.10 -5.01 4.88
C SER A 54 -1.92 -3.85 5.85
N TRP A 55 -1.91 -2.63 5.34
CA TRP A 55 -1.77 -1.40 6.13
C TRP A 55 -2.48 -0.27 5.41
N GLY A 56 -3.21 0.58 6.14
CA GLY A 56 -4.02 1.64 5.55
C GLY A 56 -4.93 1.14 4.44
N ASN A 57 -4.77 1.68 3.23
CA ASN A 57 -5.43 1.26 1.99
C ASN A 57 -4.63 0.28 1.13
N SER A 58 -3.54 -0.27 1.64
CA SER A 58 -2.57 -1.04 0.86
C SER A 58 -2.54 -2.51 1.30
N PHE A 59 -2.30 -3.39 0.33
CA PHE A 59 -2.04 -4.80 0.51
C PHE A 59 -0.83 -5.19 -0.33
N ILE A 60 0.01 -6.07 0.20
CA ILE A 60 1.06 -6.71 -0.58
C ILE A 60 1.16 -8.19 -0.19
N GLY A 61 1.37 -9.04 -1.19
CA GLY A 61 1.43 -10.48 -1.05
C GLY A 61 2.50 -11.07 -1.96
N LEU A 62 3.35 -11.93 -1.41
CA LEU A 62 4.38 -12.66 -2.13
C LEU A 62 4.03 -14.14 -2.12
N ASP A 63 3.92 -14.70 -3.33
CA ASP A 63 3.91 -16.14 -3.58
C ASP A 63 5.29 -16.50 -4.15
N SER A 64 6.16 -17.03 -3.31
CA SER A 64 7.54 -17.39 -3.66
C SER A 64 7.59 -18.63 -4.53
N ASN A 65 6.59 -19.51 -4.43
CA ASN A 65 6.50 -20.75 -5.20
C ASN A 65 6.16 -20.44 -6.66
N ASN A 66 5.13 -19.63 -6.89
CA ASN A 66 4.71 -19.17 -8.22
C ASN A 66 5.46 -17.91 -8.67
N LYS A 67 6.35 -17.38 -7.84
CA LYS A 67 7.17 -16.19 -8.09
C LYS A 67 6.31 -14.99 -8.52
N LYS A 68 5.19 -14.77 -7.82
CA LYS A 68 4.31 -13.63 -8.05
C LYS A 68 4.32 -12.69 -6.86
N LEU A 69 4.39 -11.39 -7.16
CA LEU A 69 4.18 -10.33 -6.20
C LEU A 69 2.88 -9.60 -6.57
N ILE A 70 1.94 -9.57 -5.63
CA ILE A 70 0.71 -8.82 -5.75
C ILE A 70 0.81 -7.60 -4.85
N PHE A 71 0.61 -6.41 -5.42
CA PHE A 71 0.44 -5.18 -4.66
C PHE A 71 -0.92 -4.58 -5.01
N SER A 72 -1.63 -4.07 -4.02
CA SER A 72 -2.92 -3.44 -4.21
C SER A 72 -3.00 -2.19 -3.36
N LYS A 73 -3.58 -1.13 -3.89
CA LYS A 73 -3.86 0.10 -3.16
C LYS A 73 -5.22 0.65 -3.55
N VAL A 74 -6.00 1.06 -2.56
CA VAL A 74 -7.32 1.68 -2.81
C VAL A 74 -7.19 3.19 -2.78
N PHE A 75 -7.65 3.87 -3.83
CA PHE A 75 -7.73 5.32 -3.87
C PHE A 75 -9.10 5.74 -4.43
N ASP A 76 -9.82 6.58 -3.70
CA ASP A 76 -11.17 7.06 -4.07
C ASP A 76 -12.13 5.92 -4.48
N GLY A 77 -12.10 4.80 -3.75
CA GLY A 77 -12.94 3.62 -4.01
C GLY A 77 -12.49 2.75 -5.19
N VAL A 78 -11.40 3.10 -5.88
CA VAL A 78 -10.80 2.32 -6.96
C VAL A 78 -9.65 1.46 -6.43
N VAL A 79 -9.67 0.16 -6.71
CA VAL A 79 -8.54 -0.73 -6.44
C VAL A 79 -7.55 -0.65 -7.60
N ALA A 80 -6.39 -0.04 -7.34
CA ALA A 80 -5.22 -0.20 -8.19
C ALA A 80 -4.53 -1.50 -7.81
N LEU A 81 -4.45 -2.44 -8.75
CA LEU A 81 -3.85 -3.76 -8.55
C LEU A 81 -2.66 -3.95 -9.49
N GLU A 82 -1.54 -4.31 -8.90
CA GLU A 82 -0.32 -4.70 -9.59
C GLU A 82 -0.06 -6.19 -9.39
N ASN A 83 -0.05 -6.94 -10.49
CA ASN A 83 0.39 -8.33 -10.55
C ASN A 83 1.74 -8.39 -11.25
N ILE A 84 2.79 -8.73 -10.50
CA ILE A 84 4.18 -8.68 -10.95
C ILE A 84 4.73 -10.09 -10.99
N ASP A 85 5.20 -10.51 -12.17
CA ASP A 85 5.99 -11.72 -12.33
C ASP A 85 7.44 -11.48 -11.91
N LEU A 86 7.89 -12.14 -10.86
CA LEU A 86 9.26 -11.99 -10.35
C LEU A 86 10.31 -12.67 -11.23
N ASN A 87 9.93 -13.47 -12.22
CA ASN A 87 10.86 -13.94 -13.25
C ASN A 87 11.26 -12.82 -14.21
N GLU A 88 10.43 -11.79 -14.37
CA GLU A 88 10.71 -10.65 -15.25
C GLU A 88 11.42 -9.50 -14.52
N VAL A 89 11.63 -9.61 -13.20
CA VAL A 89 12.18 -8.56 -12.36
C VAL A 89 13.71 -8.66 -12.32
N SER A 90 14.37 -7.54 -12.59
CA SER A 90 15.84 -7.43 -12.52
C SER A 90 16.31 -7.00 -11.14
N ASN A 91 15.63 -6.04 -10.53
CA ASN A 91 15.99 -5.51 -9.22
C ASN A 91 14.79 -4.94 -8.46
N VAL A 92 14.98 -4.79 -7.16
CA VAL A 92 14.08 -4.06 -6.28
C VAL A 92 14.92 -3.08 -5.46
N LYS A 93 14.43 -1.85 -5.29
CA LYS A 93 15.11 -0.81 -4.53
C LYS A 93 14.12 0.06 -3.77
N ILE A 94 14.56 0.56 -2.62
CA ILE A 94 13.80 1.53 -1.82
C ILE A 94 14.18 2.93 -2.28
N VAL A 95 13.17 3.73 -2.66
CA VAL A 95 13.36 5.12 -3.07
C VAL A 95 12.64 6.03 -2.10
N LYS A 96 13.41 6.95 -1.50
CA LYS A 96 12.94 7.95 -0.54
C LYS A 96 12.95 9.32 -1.20
N LYS A 97 11.83 10.04 -1.11
CA LYS A 97 11.76 11.47 -1.39
C LYS A 97 11.65 12.20 -0.06
N THR A 98 12.51 13.18 0.17
CA THR A 98 12.52 13.98 1.39
C THR A 98 12.63 15.46 1.05
N TYR A 99 12.22 16.32 1.97
CA TYR A 99 12.45 17.76 1.88
C TYR A 99 13.04 18.31 3.18
N GLU A 100 13.80 19.39 3.07
CA GLU A 100 14.39 20.09 4.22
C GLU A 100 13.42 21.17 4.73
N LEU A 101 13.07 21.09 6.01
CA LEU A 101 12.55 22.22 6.76
C LEU A 101 13.72 22.96 7.41
N ARG A 102 13.74 24.28 7.25
CA ARG A 102 14.70 25.17 7.95
C ARG A 102 13.98 26.15 8.89
N PRO A 103 13.32 25.67 9.96
CA PRO A 103 12.88 26.55 11.02
C PRO A 103 14.11 27.09 11.76
N LYS A 104 14.28 28.42 11.71
CA LYS A 104 15.21 29.37 12.38
C LYS A 104 16.53 28.90 13.04
N ASN A 105 16.67 27.68 13.58
CA ASN A 105 17.91 27.13 14.17
C ASN A 105 18.10 25.60 14.01
N LYS A 106 17.26 24.87 13.27
CA LYS A 106 17.43 23.42 13.08
C LYS A 106 17.10 23.04 11.63
N LYS A 107 17.97 22.23 11.01
CA LYS A 107 17.62 21.53 9.76
C LYS A 107 16.89 20.25 10.15
N GLU A 108 15.68 20.09 9.65
CA GLU A 108 14.89 18.87 9.82
C GLU A 108 14.60 18.29 8.43
N THR A 109 14.84 17.00 8.25
CA THR A 109 14.52 16.29 7.01
C THR A 109 13.22 15.56 7.23
N VAL A 110 12.22 15.87 6.41
CA VAL A 110 10.90 15.24 6.46
C VAL A 110 10.77 14.26 5.31
N LEU A 111 10.24 13.07 5.57
CA LEU A 111 9.91 12.10 4.54
C LEU A 111 8.67 12.58 3.79
N GLU A 112 8.79 12.72 2.47
CA GLU A 112 7.68 13.12 1.60
C GLU A 112 7.03 11.89 0.97
N LYS A 113 7.84 10.93 0.53
CA LYS A 113 7.38 9.74 -0.19
C LYS A 113 8.33 8.58 0.02
N LEU A 114 7.79 7.37 0.13
CA LEU A 114 8.53 6.13 0.16
C LEU A 114 7.94 5.15 -0.85
N ASP A 115 8.75 4.80 -1.85
CA ASP A 115 8.40 3.83 -2.88
C ASP A 115 9.33 2.62 -2.82
N LEU A 116 8.77 1.43 -3.07
CA LEU A 116 9.52 0.25 -3.43
C LEU A 116 9.46 0.11 -4.96
N GLU A 117 10.56 0.46 -5.63
CA GLU A 117 10.65 0.43 -7.08
C GLU A 117 11.07 -0.96 -7.57
N ILE A 118 10.33 -1.46 -8.57
CA ILE A 118 10.54 -2.74 -9.22
C ILE A 118 11.05 -2.49 -10.63
N GLY A 119 12.33 -2.79 -10.86
CA GLY A 119 12.96 -2.78 -12.17
C GLY A 119 12.77 -4.11 -12.89
N PHE A 120 12.58 -4.08 -14.20
CA PHE A 120 12.41 -5.28 -15.03
C PHE A 120 13.69 -5.62 -15.79
N LEU A 121 13.79 -6.87 -16.25
CA LEU A 121 14.86 -7.34 -17.14
C LEU A 121 14.73 -6.72 -18.53
N ASP A 122 13.49 -6.54 -18.98
CA ASP A 122 13.17 -5.77 -20.17
C ASP A 122 13.33 -4.28 -19.89
N HIS A 123 14.27 -3.63 -20.59
CA HIS A 123 14.58 -2.21 -20.44
C HIS A 123 13.50 -1.29 -21.00
N ASP A 124 12.66 -1.78 -21.93
CA ASP A 124 11.55 -1.01 -22.48
C ASP A 124 10.33 -1.02 -21.53
N LYS A 125 10.33 -1.94 -20.56
CA LYS A 125 9.28 -2.04 -19.55
C LYS A 125 9.52 -1.02 -18.43
N PRO A 126 8.58 -0.10 -18.16
CA PRO A 126 8.77 0.94 -17.16
C PRO A 126 8.85 0.36 -15.75
N THR A 127 9.72 0.95 -14.93
CA THR A 127 9.81 0.66 -13.49
C THR A 127 8.45 0.87 -12.82
N LYS A 128 8.03 -0.10 -12.01
CA LYS A 128 6.82 0.04 -11.19
C LYS A 128 7.18 0.57 -9.81
N ALA A 129 6.56 1.67 -9.39
CA ALA A 129 6.70 2.22 -8.06
C ALA A 129 5.55 1.76 -7.16
N LEU A 130 5.85 0.90 -6.18
CA LEU A 130 4.87 0.48 -5.18
C LEU A 130 4.93 1.49 -4.03
N ASN A 131 3.92 2.35 -3.90
CA ASN A 131 3.94 3.45 -2.94
C ASN A 131 3.53 3.01 -1.52
N PHE A 132 4.51 3.01 -0.61
CA PHE A 132 4.34 2.61 0.79
C PHE A 132 3.94 3.78 1.67
N TYR A 133 4.36 4.99 1.33
CA TYR A 133 4.03 6.22 2.04
C TYR A 133 4.04 7.45 1.12
N ASP A 134 3.14 8.39 1.39
CA ASP A 134 3.05 9.70 0.74
C ASP A 134 2.49 10.69 1.77
N ILE A 135 3.18 11.80 2.00
CA ILE A 135 2.79 12.82 2.99
C ILE A 135 1.44 13.48 2.69
N ASN A 136 1.01 13.45 1.43
CA ASN A 136 -0.30 13.99 1.01
C ASN A 136 -1.43 12.97 1.20
N SER A 137 -1.10 11.75 1.60
CA SER A 137 -2.06 10.70 1.91
C SER A 137 -2.72 10.95 3.27
N ILE A 138 -4.01 10.61 3.37
CA ILE A 138 -4.74 10.61 4.65
C ILE A 138 -4.28 9.49 5.60
N TYR A 139 -3.50 8.53 5.11
CA TYR A 139 -2.96 7.42 5.90
C TYR A 139 -1.64 7.84 6.54
N MET A 140 -1.58 7.79 7.87
CA MET A 140 -0.41 8.21 8.67
C MET A 140 0.82 7.33 8.45
N GLU A 141 2.00 7.90 8.72
CA GLU A 141 3.27 7.18 8.88
C GLU A 141 3.11 6.09 9.95
N ASP A 142 3.48 4.87 9.60
CA ASP A 142 3.42 3.72 10.50
C ASP A 142 4.43 2.65 10.04
N TYR A 143 5.67 2.78 10.51
CA TYR A 143 6.77 1.85 10.24
C TYR A 143 7.01 1.57 8.75
N GLU A 144 6.74 2.52 7.86
CA GLU A 144 6.83 2.34 6.40
C GLU A 144 8.23 1.97 5.94
N LEU A 145 9.27 2.54 6.56
CA LEU A 145 10.66 2.19 6.24
C LEU A 145 10.97 0.73 6.59
N VAL A 146 10.64 0.31 7.82
CA VAL A 146 10.85 -1.08 8.27
C VAL A 146 10.09 -2.05 7.36
N ARG A 147 8.88 -1.68 6.94
CA ARG A 147 8.08 -2.45 6.00
C ARG A 147 8.75 -2.52 4.62
N ALA A 148 9.20 -1.39 4.08
CA ALA A 148 9.90 -1.36 2.80
C ALA A 148 11.18 -2.23 2.83
N GLU A 149 11.94 -2.18 3.92
CA GLU A 149 13.15 -3.01 4.12
C GLU A 149 12.82 -4.50 4.19
N LYS A 150 11.78 -4.87 4.96
CA LYS A 150 11.27 -6.24 5.03
C LYS A 150 10.88 -6.77 3.64
N TRP A 151 10.10 -6.00 2.89
CA TRP A 151 9.64 -6.42 1.56
C TRP A 151 10.74 -6.43 0.51
N ASN A 152 11.64 -5.44 0.53
CA ASN A 152 12.84 -5.42 -0.30
C ASN A 152 13.70 -6.68 -0.08
N THR A 153 13.89 -7.07 1.19
CA THR A 153 14.64 -8.27 1.56
C THR A 153 13.95 -9.55 1.09
N ALA A 154 12.65 -9.67 1.33
CA ALA A 154 11.87 -10.83 0.92
C ALA A 154 11.89 -11.04 -0.60
N ILE A 155 11.65 -9.99 -1.38
CA ILE A 155 11.65 -10.04 -2.85
C ILE A 155 13.05 -10.36 -3.35
N THR A 156 14.08 -9.69 -2.85
CA THR A 156 15.48 -9.95 -3.23
C THR A 156 15.88 -11.41 -2.94
N GLY A 157 15.38 -11.99 -1.84
CA GLY A 157 15.60 -13.41 -1.52
C GLY A 157 15.05 -14.36 -2.58
N VAL A 158 13.85 -14.08 -3.10
CA VAL A 158 13.26 -14.86 -4.21
C VAL A 158 14.07 -14.68 -5.50
N LEU A 159 14.48 -13.45 -5.83
CA LEU A 159 15.28 -13.17 -7.03
C LEU A 159 16.64 -13.89 -7.02
N LYS A 160 17.33 -13.92 -5.88
CA LYS A 160 18.61 -14.65 -5.75
C LYS A 160 18.47 -16.15 -5.94
N THR A 161 17.32 -16.72 -5.55
CA THR A 161 17.01 -18.14 -5.76
C THR A 161 16.86 -18.47 -7.25
N ASN A 162 16.39 -17.52 -8.06
CA ASN A 162 16.30 -17.68 -9.52
C ASN A 162 17.68 -17.80 -10.15
N ILE A 163 18.59 -16.87 -9.84
CA ILE A 163 19.95 -16.85 -10.39
C ILE A 163 20.68 -18.16 -10.12
N LYS A 164 20.51 -18.75 -8.93
CA LYS A 164 21.12 -20.05 -8.60
C LYS A 164 20.50 -21.22 -9.35
N ARG A 165 19.21 -21.18 -9.71
CA ARG A 165 18.59 -22.25 -10.52
C ARG A 165 19.06 -22.19 -11.97
N ASP A 166 19.16 -21.00 -12.54
CA ASP A 166 19.53 -20.82 -13.94
C ASP A 166 21.01 -21.12 -14.21
N GLN A 167 21.88 -21.10 -13.19
CA GLN A 167 23.29 -21.50 -13.30
C GLN A 167 23.54 -23.02 -13.20
N VAL A 168 22.52 -23.81 -12.85
CA VAL A 168 22.64 -25.26 -12.58
C VAL A 168 21.87 -26.09 -13.61
N ALA A 169 21.13 -25.43 -14.52
CA ALA A 169 20.46 -26.02 -15.67
C ALA A 169 21.32 -25.86 -16.93
#